data_AF-A0A7J4QS45-F1
#
_entry.id   AF-A0A7J4QS45-F1
#
_cell.length_a   1.000
_cell.length_b   1.000
_cell.length_c   1.000
_cell.angle_alpha   90.00
_cell.angle_beta   90.00
_cell.angle_gamma   90.00
#
_symmetry.space_group_name_H-M   'P 1'
#
loop_
_entity.id
_entity.type
_entity.pdbx_description
1 polymer ?
#
loop_
_entity_poly.entity_id
_entity_poly.type
_entity_poly.pdbx_seq_one_letter_code
_entity_poly.pdbx_strand_id
1 'polypeptide(L)'
;MSDKQNEVSEAHVRLESMPLEVQRLAEIMQSIDPQWSIDAWLIDQANMSLDLVNHDLARERLAVEQRLHRLENIARRLEPEEAQNDPMQRNIFDCFKLDVDEALKGLGQRATEPEKENVVADVKEELMHPAASFLDLLPDDEGDDPLLAVACQMLLVVVESEIAKGEPFATLEVIFKGMNANGVSPDEIDEAIDHLLAIGGLIEIDDDCFIAIA
;
A
#
# COMPACT_ATOMS: atom_id res chain seq x y z
N MET A 1 32.57 67.11 10.66
CA MET A 1 32.53 65.97 9.71
C MET A 1 32.83 64.71 10.49
N SER A 2 32.26 63.58 10.03
CA SER A 2 32.35 62.21 10.58
C SER A 2 31.40 61.88 11.73
N ASP A 3 30.16 61.59 11.37
CA ASP A 3 29.31 60.61 12.06
C ASP A 3 28.39 59.98 11.01
N LYS A 4 28.92 59.04 10.20
CA LYS A 4 28.15 58.23 9.25
C LYS A 4 28.89 56.93 8.87
N GLN A 5 29.34 56.13 9.83
CA GLN A 5 29.81 54.77 9.53
C GLN A 5 29.58 53.83 10.73
N ASN A 6 28.33 53.58 11.12
CA ASN A 6 28.03 52.43 11.98
C ASN A 6 26.57 51.95 11.89
N GLU A 7 26.03 51.77 10.69
CA GLU A 7 24.62 51.34 10.50
C GLU A 7 24.45 50.02 9.73
N VAL A 8 25.50 49.19 9.56
CA VAL A 8 25.38 47.97 8.71
C VAL A 8 25.82 46.67 9.41
N SER A 9 26.03 46.65 10.73
CA SER A 9 26.44 45.45 11.46
C SER A 9 25.32 44.75 12.25
N GLU A 10 24.05 45.07 11.98
CA GLU A 10 22.91 44.56 12.77
C GLU A 10 22.32 43.21 12.33
N ALA A 11 22.80 42.57 11.25
CA ALA A 11 22.09 41.42 10.66
C ALA A 11 22.80 40.06 10.72
N HIS A 12 24.00 39.95 11.33
CA HIS A 12 24.71 38.66 11.44
C HIS A 12 24.68 38.17 12.89
N VAL A 13 24.32 36.91 13.10
CA VAL A 13 24.26 36.33 14.45
C VAL A 13 25.66 36.27 15.03
N ARG A 14 25.85 36.86 16.22
CA ARG A 14 27.14 36.83 16.91
C ARG A 14 27.35 35.44 17.52
N LEU A 15 28.30 34.68 16.95
CA LEU A 15 28.67 33.34 17.41
C LEU A 15 28.94 33.27 18.92
N GLU A 16 29.61 34.28 19.48
CA GLU A 16 29.95 34.37 20.91
C GLU A 16 28.74 34.45 21.85
N SER A 17 27.57 34.82 21.33
CA SER A 17 26.32 34.91 22.10
C SER A 17 25.45 33.65 22.06
N MET A 18 25.85 32.64 21.28
CA MET A 18 25.07 31.40 21.11
C MET A 18 25.44 30.32 22.15
N PRO A 19 24.57 29.31 22.37
CA PRO A 19 24.89 28.19 23.25
C PRO A 19 26.18 27.46 22.84
N LEU A 20 26.86 26.86 23.82
CA LEU A 20 28.17 26.23 23.62
C LEU A 20 28.13 25.11 22.56
N GLU A 21 27.00 24.42 22.45
CA GLU A 21 26.76 23.37 21.47
C GLU A 21 26.76 23.91 20.05
N VAL A 22 26.14 25.07 19.85
CA VAL A 22 26.03 25.76 18.56
C VAL A 22 27.36 26.40 18.16
N GLN A 23 28.09 26.95 19.13
CA GLN A 23 29.44 27.44 18.92
C GLN A 23 30.39 26.32 18.46
N ARG A 24 30.38 25.18 19.15
CA ARG A 24 31.19 24.01 18.78
C ARG A 24 30.86 23.51 17.37
N LEU A 25 29.57 23.45 17.03
CA LEU A 25 29.14 23.09 15.67
C LEU A 25 29.71 24.06 14.65
N ALA A 26 29.58 25.36 14.90
CA ALA A 26 30.08 26.39 14.01
C ALA A 26 31.59 26.30 13.81
N GLU A 27 32.37 26.12 14.88
CA GLU A 27 33.82 25.95 14.82
C GLU A 27 34.22 24.73 13.96
N ILE A 28 33.54 23.60 14.14
CA ILE A 28 33.79 22.38 13.36
C ILE A 28 33.42 22.61 11.89
N MET A 29 32.26 23.19 11.61
CA MET A 29 31.78 23.36 10.23
C MET A 29 32.62 24.39 9.47
N GLN A 30 33.04 25.48 10.11
CA GLN A 30 33.99 26.43 9.53
C GLN A 30 35.38 25.82 9.29
N SER A 31 35.78 24.82 10.09
CA SER A 31 37.03 24.09 9.86
C SER A 31 36.98 23.17 8.64
N ILE A 32 35.79 22.71 8.26
CA ILE A 32 35.56 21.85 7.10
C ILE A 32 35.36 22.69 5.84
N ASP A 33 34.53 23.74 5.91
CA ASP A 33 34.27 24.68 4.83
C ASP A 33 34.44 26.14 5.32
N PRO A 34 35.48 26.85 4.83
CA PRO A 34 35.71 28.25 5.19
C PRO A 34 34.58 29.21 4.76
N GLN A 35 33.75 28.84 3.78
CA GLN A 35 32.65 29.66 3.28
C GLN A 35 31.34 29.40 4.02
N TRP A 36 31.32 28.45 4.95
CA TRP A 36 30.14 28.08 5.70
C TRP A 36 29.65 29.20 6.62
N SER A 37 28.33 29.43 6.64
CA SER A 37 27.70 30.44 7.49
C SER A 37 26.59 29.83 8.35
N ILE A 38 26.59 30.19 9.64
CA ILE A 38 25.60 29.68 10.59
C ILE A 38 24.19 30.23 10.32
N ASP A 39 24.10 31.46 9.82
CA ASP A 39 22.83 32.10 9.51
C ASP A 39 22.10 31.35 8.38
N ALA A 40 22.82 31.00 7.30
CA ALA A 40 22.26 30.18 6.23
C ALA A 40 21.88 28.79 6.71
N TRP A 41 22.74 28.15 7.51
CA TRP A 41 22.45 26.83 8.06
C TRP A 41 21.21 26.83 8.97
N LEU A 42 21.05 27.84 9.83
CA LEU A 42 19.87 27.97 10.69
C LEU A 42 18.59 28.18 9.88
N ILE A 43 18.65 28.97 8.80
CA ILE A 43 17.53 29.16 7.88
C ILE A 43 17.17 27.82 7.22
N ASP A 44 18.16 27.10 6.71
CA ASP A 44 17.94 25.80 6.05
C ASP A 44 17.37 24.76 7.03
N GLN A 45 17.89 24.69 8.25
CA GLN A 45 17.36 23.80 9.28
C GLN A 45 15.93 24.19 9.70
N ALA A 46 15.64 25.48 9.83
CA ALA A 46 14.29 25.95 10.13
C ALA A 46 13.32 25.57 9.02
N ASN A 47 13.68 25.79 7.76
CA ASN A 47 12.87 25.39 6.60
C ASN A 47 12.65 23.88 6.57
N MET A 48 13.70 23.08 6.73
CA MET A 48 13.60 21.62 6.78
C MET A 48 12.69 21.14 7.91
N SER A 49 12.78 21.77 9.10
CA SER A 49 11.90 21.45 10.23
C SER A 49 10.44 21.83 9.97
N LEU A 50 10.20 22.96 9.30
CA LEU A 50 8.85 23.40 8.91
C LEU A 50 8.26 22.47 7.86
N ASP A 51 9.07 22.01 6.91
CA ASP A 51 8.64 21.03 5.91
C ASP A 51 8.21 19.73 6.58
N LEU A 52 9.00 19.19 7.51
CA LEU A 52 8.61 17.99 8.26
C LEU A 52 7.30 18.19 9.02
N VAL A 53 7.15 19.32 9.72
CA VAL A 53 5.90 19.65 10.44
C VAL A 53 4.71 19.76 9.48
N ASN A 54 4.90 20.30 8.26
CA ASN A 54 3.84 20.37 7.26
C ASN A 54 3.40 18.97 6.80
N HIS A 55 4.33 18.05 6.59
CA HIS A 55 4.02 16.67 6.22
C HIS A 55 3.26 15.96 7.35
N ASP A 56 3.72 16.10 8.59
CA ASP A 56 3.04 15.54 9.76
C ASP A 56 1.61 16.10 9.92
N LEU A 57 1.43 17.41 9.70
CA LEU A 57 0.12 18.04 9.75
C LEU A 57 -0.79 17.51 8.63
N ALA A 58 -0.29 17.35 7.41
CA ALA A 58 -1.05 16.78 6.30
C ALA A 58 -1.51 15.35 6.61
N ARG A 59 -0.64 14.53 7.20
CA ARG A 59 -0.96 13.17 7.65
C ARG A 59 -2.03 13.16 8.73
N GLU A 60 -1.88 13.98 9.77
CA GLU A 60 -2.87 14.09 10.85
C GLU A 60 -4.22 14.59 10.33
N ARG A 61 -4.21 15.55 9.40
CA ARG A 61 -5.42 16.05 8.75
C ARG A 61 -6.17 14.92 8.05
N LEU A 62 -5.46 14.11 7.27
CA LEU A 62 -6.04 12.96 6.57
C LEU A 62 -6.60 11.93 7.56
N ALA A 63 -5.87 11.62 8.64
CA ALA A 63 -6.32 10.68 9.66
C ALA A 63 -7.62 11.14 10.35
N VAL A 64 -7.74 12.44 10.63
CA VAL A 64 -8.94 13.05 11.19
C VAL A 64 -10.10 13.04 10.17
N GLU A 65 -9.84 13.36 8.90
CA GLU A 65 -10.85 13.31 7.83
C GLU A 65 -11.42 11.89 7.66
N GLN A 66 -10.55 10.87 7.64
CA GLN A 66 -10.98 9.47 7.58
C GLN A 66 -11.80 9.06 8.81
N ARG A 67 -11.38 9.50 10.01
CA ARG A 67 -12.14 9.25 11.24
C ARG A 67 -13.51 9.91 11.18
N LEU A 68 -13.60 11.14 10.69
CA LEU A 68 -14.86 11.85 10.51
C LEU A 68 -15.77 11.08 9.55
N HIS A 69 -15.24 10.65 8.40
CA HIS A 69 -16.01 9.86 7.43
C HIS A 69 -16.55 8.56 8.03
N ARG A 70 -15.75 7.85 8.83
CA ARG A 70 -16.22 6.65 9.55
C ARG A 70 -17.36 7.00 10.52
N LEU A 71 -17.25 8.09 11.28
CA LEU A 71 -18.29 8.54 12.20
C LEU A 71 -19.58 8.92 11.47
N GLU A 72 -19.49 9.63 10.35
CA GLU A 72 -20.64 9.97 9.52
C GLU A 72 -21.34 8.73 8.96
N ASN A 73 -20.58 7.73 8.50
CA ASN A 73 -21.13 6.47 8.01
C ASN A 73 -21.86 5.70 9.14
N ILE A 74 -21.30 5.71 10.35
CA ILE A 74 -21.98 5.13 11.52
C ILE A 74 -23.26 5.91 11.84
N ALA A 75 -23.23 7.24 11.78
CA ALA A 75 -24.40 8.08 12.01
C ALA A 75 -25.52 7.79 11.00
N ARG A 76 -25.19 7.73 9.70
CA ARG A 76 -26.15 7.38 8.64
C ARG A 76 -26.77 5.99 8.82
N ARG A 77 -26.01 5.01 9.32
CA ARG A 77 -26.55 3.67 9.61
C ARG A 77 -27.41 3.63 10.87
N LEU A 78 -27.20 4.55 11.80
CA LEU A 78 -28.01 4.68 13.01
C LEU A 78 -29.33 5.40 12.73
N GLU A 79 -29.33 6.32 11.76
CA GLU A 79 -30.56 6.89 11.22
C GLU A 79 -31.35 5.78 10.53
N PRO A 80 -32.56 5.43 11.02
CA PRO A 80 -33.36 4.43 10.35
C PRO A 80 -33.73 4.98 8.98
N GLU A 81 -33.29 4.30 7.91
CA GLU A 81 -33.85 4.57 6.59
C GLU A 81 -35.36 4.36 6.70
N GLU A 82 -36.14 5.41 6.45
CA GLU A 82 -37.56 5.26 6.21
C GLU A 82 -37.69 4.30 5.04
N ALA A 83 -38.01 3.04 5.33
CA ALA A 83 -38.14 2.00 4.33
C ALA A 83 -39.20 2.44 3.31
N GLN A 84 -38.76 3.08 2.23
CA GLN A 84 -39.49 3.13 0.98
C GLN A 84 -39.45 1.72 0.41
N ASN A 85 -40.30 0.88 1.00
CA ASN A 85 -40.60 -0.44 0.48
C ASN A 85 -41.27 -0.23 -0.88
N ASP A 86 -40.48 -0.15 -1.95
CA ASP A 86 -40.99 -0.30 -3.31
C ASP A 86 -41.63 -1.69 -3.39
N PRO A 87 -42.94 -1.82 -3.65
CA PRO A 87 -43.63 -3.10 -3.70
C PRO A 87 -43.02 -4.11 -4.69
N MET A 88 -42.20 -3.64 -5.64
CA MET A 88 -41.51 -4.43 -6.65
C MET A 88 -40.06 -4.80 -6.31
N GLN A 89 -39.44 -4.19 -5.28
CA GLN A 89 -38.13 -4.64 -4.80
C GLN A 89 -38.29 -5.84 -3.86
N ARG A 90 -37.79 -6.99 -4.29
CA ARG A 90 -37.63 -8.19 -3.45
C ARG A 90 -36.15 -8.49 -3.29
N ASN A 91 -35.78 -9.10 -2.17
CA ASN A 91 -34.40 -9.49 -1.94
C ASN A 91 -33.97 -10.47 -3.04
N ILE A 92 -32.72 -10.39 -3.50
CA ILE A 92 -32.17 -11.21 -4.60
C ILE A 92 -32.31 -12.71 -4.27
N PHE A 93 -32.30 -13.05 -2.98
CA PHE A 93 -32.50 -14.40 -2.48
C PHE A 93 -33.97 -14.89 -2.51
N ASP A 94 -34.96 -13.99 -2.61
CA ASP A 94 -36.38 -14.37 -2.77
C ASP A 94 -36.70 -14.92 -4.17
N CYS A 95 -35.85 -14.63 -5.15
CA CYS A 95 -35.96 -15.15 -6.51
C CYS A 95 -35.51 -16.61 -6.61
N PHE A 96 -34.76 -17.11 -5.64
CA PHE A 96 -34.33 -18.51 -5.57
C PHE A 96 -35.28 -19.27 -4.65
N LYS A 97 -36.34 -19.84 -5.24
CA LYS A 97 -37.04 -20.94 -4.58
C LYS A 97 -36.11 -22.14 -4.61
N LEU A 98 -35.30 -22.28 -3.57
CA LEU A 98 -34.67 -23.56 -3.28
C LEU A 98 -35.81 -24.51 -2.93
N ASP A 99 -36.15 -25.43 -3.85
CA ASP A 99 -36.88 -26.64 -3.50
C ASP A 99 -35.92 -27.51 -2.67
N VAL A 100 -35.73 -27.10 -1.41
CA VAL A 100 -34.88 -27.79 -0.46
C VAL A 100 -35.57 -29.12 -0.15
N ASP A 101 -35.06 -30.21 -0.72
CA ASP A 101 -35.37 -31.56 -0.24
C ASP A 101 -35.22 -31.56 1.29
N GLU A 102 -36.19 -32.11 2.02
CA GLU A 102 -36.21 -32.04 3.51
C GLU A 102 -34.91 -32.54 4.16
N ALA A 103 -34.12 -33.34 3.45
CA ALA A 103 -32.78 -33.80 3.84
C ALA A 103 -31.73 -32.66 3.94
N LEU A 104 -31.83 -31.60 3.14
CA LEU A 104 -30.86 -30.49 3.13
C LEU A 104 -31.24 -29.36 4.10
N LYS A 105 -32.49 -29.35 4.59
CA LYS A 105 -33.01 -28.38 5.56
C LYS A 105 -32.26 -28.41 6.90
N GLY A 106 -31.67 -29.56 7.26
CA GLY A 106 -30.85 -29.74 8.46
C GLY A 106 -29.42 -29.22 8.36
N LEU A 107 -28.89 -28.97 7.15
CA LEU A 107 -27.56 -28.36 6.98
C LEU A 107 -27.62 -26.83 7.09
N GLY A 108 -28.69 -26.21 6.56
CA GLY A 108 -28.84 -24.74 6.58
C GLY A 108 -29.28 -24.17 7.93
N GLN A 109 -29.99 -24.94 8.76
CA GLN A 109 -30.49 -24.44 10.05
C GLN A 109 -29.38 -24.04 11.03
N ARG A 110 -28.20 -24.66 10.97
CA ARG A 110 -27.05 -24.27 11.79
C ARG A 110 -26.47 -22.90 11.43
N ALA A 111 -26.64 -22.44 10.19
CA ALA A 111 -26.17 -21.13 9.77
C ALA A 111 -27.15 -19.98 10.13
N THR A 112 -28.41 -20.32 10.47
CA THR A 112 -29.47 -19.34 10.75
C THR A 112 -29.90 -19.27 12.21
N GLU A 113 -29.42 -20.16 13.07
CA GLU A 113 -29.56 -19.99 14.50
C GLU A 113 -28.58 -18.90 14.97
N PRO A 114 -29.04 -17.79 15.56
CA PRO A 114 -28.12 -16.87 16.20
C PRO A 114 -27.48 -17.61 17.37
N GLU A 115 -26.21 -17.99 17.21
CA GLU A 115 -25.34 -18.46 18.28
C GLU A 115 -25.56 -17.55 19.49
N LYS A 116 -26.21 -18.09 20.51
CA LYS A 116 -26.38 -17.38 21.78
C LYS A 116 -24.99 -17.27 22.37
N GLU A 117 -24.47 -16.04 22.37
CA GLU A 117 -23.28 -15.63 23.12
C GLU A 117 -23.17 -16.41 24.43
N ASN A 118 -22.11 -17.20 24.55
CA ASN A 118 -21.43 -17.53 25.82
C ASN A 118 -20.30 -18.53 25.55
N VAL A 119 -19.18 -18.10 24.96
CA VAL A 119 -17.87 -18.67 25.32
C VAL A 119 -16.81 -17.59 25.24
N VAL A 120 -16.36 -17.17 26.42
CA VAL A 120 -15.09 -16.50 26.62
C VAL A 120 -14.00 -17.56 26.41
N ALA A 121 -13.39 -17.61 25.24
CA ALA A 121 -12.21 -18.44 24.99
C ALA A 121 -11.37 -17.84 23.85
N ASP A 122 -10.36 -17.11 24.29
CA ASP A 122 -9.03 -16.94 23.71
C ASP A 122 -8.65 -18.02 22.68
N VAL A 123 -8.96 -17.82 21.40
CA VAL A 123 -8.46 -18.64 20.28
C VAL A 123 -8.20 -17.71 19.10
N LYS A 124 -6.92 -17.46 18.84
CA LYS A 124 -6.33 -16.77 17.68
C LYS A 124 -6.50 -17.57 16.38
N GLU A 125 -7.70 -18.03 16.11
CA GLU A 125 -8.02 -18.88 14.96
C GLU A 125 -9.41 -18.49 14.45
N GLU A 126 -9.64 -17.18 14.34
CA GLU A 126 -10.61 -16.68 13.37
C GLU A 126 -10.10 -17.16 12.02
N LEU A 127 -10.84 -18.11 11.45
CA LEU A 127 -10.81 -18.51 10.05
C LEU A 127 -10.35 -17.33 9.20
N MET A 128 -9.06 -17.32 8.85
CA MET A 128 -8.54 -16.43 7.82
C MET A 128 -9.40 -16.73 6.59
N HIS A 129 -10.34 -15.82 6.32
CA HIS A 129 -11.13 -15.85 5.11
C HIS A 129 -10.15 -16.06 3.95
N PRO A 130 -10.48 -16.79 2.87
CA PRO A 130 -9.56 -16.95 1.74
C PRO A 130 -9.05 -15.61 1.16
N ALA A 131 -9.79 -14.52 1.45
CA ALA A 131 -9.41 -13.13 1.17
C ALA A 131 -8.24 -12.59 2.03
N ALA A 132 -7.90 -13.23 3.15
CA ALA A 132 -6.86 -12.80 4.08
C ALA A 132 -5.45 -13.00 3.54
N SER A 133 -5.24 -14.00 2.68
CA SER A 133 -3.99 -14.11 1.90
C SER A 133 -3.79 -12.95 0.91
N PHE A 134 -4.86 -12.22 0.57
CA PHE A 134 -4.79 -11.04 -0.29
C PHE A 134 -4.66 -9.73 0.50
N LEU A 135 -4.76 -9.79 1.84
CA LEU A 135 -4.50 -8.64 2.70
C LEU A 135 -3.00 -8.47 2.99
N ASP A 136 -2.19 -9.52 2.87
CA ASP A 136 -0.71 -9.49 2.96
C ASP A 136 -0.05 -9.00 1.65
N LEU A 137 -0.85 -8.79 0.59
CA LEU A 137 -0.48 -8.03 -0.61
C LEU A 137 -0.65 -6.51 -0.42
N LEU A 138 -1.00 -6.04 0.78
CA LEU A 138 -1.03 -4.62 1.10
C LEU A 138 0.06 -4.31 2.11
N PRO A 139 1.22 -3.81 1.67
CA PRO A 139 1.86 -2.80 2.49
C PRO A 139 2.58 -1.72 1.67
N ASP A 140 2.25 -0.48 2.02
CA ASP A 140 3.10 0.71 2.01
C ASP A 140 4.15 0.86 0.87
N ASP A 141 3.89 1.90 0.06
CA ASP A 141 4.75 2.51 -0.94
C ASP A 141 4.95 1.74 -2.26
N GLU A 142 4.36 2.29 -3.32
CA GLU A 142 4.56 2.01 -4.75
C GLU A 142 3.89 0.75 -5.34
N GLY A 143 2.58 0.85 -5.58
CA GLY A 143 2.00 0.36 -6.85
C GLY A 143 1.23 -0.95 -6.82
N ASP A 144 0.05 -0.97 -6.21
CA ASP A 144 -0.90 -2.08 -6.37
C ASP A 144 -1.65 -1.97 -7.71
N ASP A 145 -1.06 -2.50 -8.78
CA ASP A 145 -1.85 -2.91 -9.94
C ASP A 145 -2.33 -4.36 -9.74
N PRO A 146 -3.61 -4.58 -9.34
CA PRO A 146 -4.15 -5.93 -9.22
C PRO A 146 -4.13 -6.69 -10.56
N LEU A 147 -4.04 -6.00 -11.70
CA LEU A 147 -3.88 -6.64 -13.00
C LEU A 147 -2.46 -7.18 -13.18
N LEU A 148 -1.43 -6.44 -12.77
CA LEU A 148 -0.05 -6.92 -12.74
C LEU A 148 0.10 -8.18 -11.87
N ALA A 149 -0.55 -8.23 -10.71
CA ALA A 149 -0.54 -9.42 -9.85
C ALA A 149 -1.16 -10.64 -10.54
N VAL A 150 -2.29 -10.45 -11.24
CA VAL A 150 -2.93 -11.52 -12.02
C VAL A 150 -2.08 -11.93 -13.22
N ALA A 151 -1.45 -10.98 -13.92
CA ALA A 151 -0.55 -11.22 -15.04
C ALA A 151 0.68 -12.03 -14.60
N CYS A 152 1.33 -11.64 -13.49
CA CYS A 152 2.44 -12.35 -12.88
C CYS A 152 2.07 -13.80 -12.55
N GLN A 153 0.93 -14.01 -11.87
CA GLN A 153 0.48 -15.36 -11.52
C GLN A 153 0.22 -16.21 -12.77
N MET A 154 -0.40 -15.64 -13.79
CA MET A 154 -0.69 -16.35 -15.02
C MET A 154 0.58 -16.68 -15.82
N LEU A 155 1.58 -15.78 -15.78
CA LEU A 155 2.89 -16.03 -16.38
C LEU A 155 3.57 -17.24 -15.74
N LEU A 156 3.59 -17.31 -14.41
CA LEU A 156 4.15 -18.46 -13.68
C LEU A 156 3.45 -19.76 -14.08
N VAL A 157 2.12 -19.76 -14.18
CA VAL A 157 1.35 -20.93 -14.64
C VAL A 157 1.73 -21.35 -16.07
N VAL A 158 1.93 -20.39 -16.98
CA VAL A 158 2.37 -20.68 -18.36
C VAL A 158 3.76 -21.30 -18.36
N VAL A 159 4.72 -20.74 -17.61
CA VAL A 159 6.09 -21.25 -17.50
C VAL A 159 6.11 -22.66 -16.89
N GLU A 160 5.40 -22.87 -15.78
CA GLU A 160 5.27 -24.18 -15.14
C GLU A 160 4.60 -25.20 -16.07
N SER A 161 3.62 -24.77 -16.88
CA SER A 161 2.96 -25.67 -17.83
C SER A 161 3.88 -26.17 -18.93
N GLU A 162 4.87 -25.37 -19.34
CA GLU A 162 5.91 -25.79 -20.30
C GLU A 162 6.92 -26.73 -19.65
N ILE A 163 7.36 -26.42 -18.44
CA ILE A 163 8.24 -27.31 -17.67
C ILE A 163 7.55 -28.66 -17.40
N ALA A 164 6.25 -28.65 -17.10
CA ALA A 164 5.44 -29.86 -16.89
C ALA A 164 5.30 -30.74 -18.14
N LYS A 165 5.47 -30.17 -19.35
CA LYS A 165 5.53 -30.95 -20.60
C LYS A 165 6.87 -31.67 -20.79
N GLY A 166 7.85 -31.39 -19.93
CA GLY A 166 9.19 -31.98 -19.95
C GLY A 166 10.22 -31.11 -20.66
N GLU A 167 9.90 -29.87 -21.00
CA GLU A 167 10.86 -28.91 -21.52
C GLU A 167 11.72 -28.34 -20.38
N PRO A 168 13.01 -28.04 -20.63
CA PRO A 168 13.93 -27.58 -19.58
C PRO A 168 13.68 -26.12 -19.12
N PHE A 169 13.06 -25.29 -19.97
CA PHE A 169 12.76 -23.88 -19.72
C PHE A 169 11.61 -23.42 -20.62
N ALA A 170 11.00 -22.29 -20.29
CA ALA A 170 10.03 -21.61 -21.15
C ALA A 170 10.72 -20.48 -21.91
N THR A 171 10.58 -20.45 -23.24
CA THR A 171 11.12 -19.35 -24.05
C THR A 171 10.17 -18.15 -24.04
N LEU A 172 10.72 -16.95 -24.28
CA LEU A 172 9.94 -15.71 -24.37
C LEU A 172 8.79 -15.82 -25.38
N GLU A 173 9.03 -16.39 -26.56
CA GLU A 173 7.97 -16.61 -27.57
C GLU A 173 6.80 -17.46 -27.04
N VAL A 174 7.10 -18.49 -26.24
CA VAL A 174 6.09 -19.40 -25.69
C VAL A 174 5.32 -18.71 -24.57
N ILE A 175 6.00 -17.93 -23.73
CA ILE A 175 5.36 -17.10 -22.69
C ILE A 175 4.40 -16.11 -23.34
N PHE A 176 4.86 -15.34 -24.33
CA PHE A 176 4.01 -14.38 -25.05
C PHE A 176 2.82 -15.07 -25.71
N LYS A 177 3.03 -16.23 -26.33
CA LYS A 177 1.93 -16.97 -26.96
C LYS A 177 0.90 -17.46 -25.94
N GLY A 178 1.35 -17.99 -24.80
CA GLY A 178 0.48 -18.46 -23.72
C GLY A 178 -0.30 -17.33 -23.05
N MET A 179 0.37 -16.20 -22.82
CA MET A 179 -0.21 -15.02 -22.20
C MET A 179 -1.21 -14.29 -23.12
N ASN A 180 -0.85 -14.11 -24.40
CA ASN A 180 -1.76 -13.53 -25.40
C ASN A 180 -3.02 -14.39 -25.62
N ALA A 181 -2.90 -15.72 -25.55
CA ALA A 181 -4.05 -16.61 -25.66
C ALA A 181 -5.07 -16.41 -24.51
N ASN A 182 -4.60 -15.92 -23.36
CA ASN A 182 -5.42 -15.58 -22.20
C ASN A 182 -5.84 -14.09 -22.18
N GLY A 183 -5.54 -13.33 -23.24
CA GLY A 183 -6.01 -11.96 -23.41
C GLY A 183 -5.19 -10.89 -22.69
N VAL A 184 -3.97 -11.20 -22.25
CA VAL A 184 -3.04 -10.22 -21.66
C VAL A 184 -2.30 -9.49 -22.77
N SER A 185 -2.19 -8.17 -22.65
CA SER A 185 -1.52 -7.34 -23.64
C SER A 185 0.01 -7.52 -23.60
N PRO A 186 0.74 -7.28 -24.70
CA PRO A 186 2.20 -7.43 -24.71
C PRO A 186 2.90 -6.54 -23.70
N ASP A 187 2.43 -5.31 -23.51
CA ASP A 187 3.02 -4.36 -22.58
C ASP A 187 2.88 -4.85 -21.12
N GLU A 188 1.75 -5.47 -20.76
CA GLU A 188 1.52 -6.10 -19.44
C GLU A 188 2.35 -7.37 -19.25
N ILE A 189 2.68 -8.08 -20.33
CA ILE A 189 3.56 -9.27 -20.28
C ILE A 189 4.98 -8.84 -19.95
N ASP A 190 5.48 -7.81 -20.62
CA ASP A 190 6.82 -7.24 -20.36
C ASP A 190 6.92 -6.75 -18.91
N GLU A 191 5.93 -5.99 -18.44
CA GLU A 191 5.88 -5.50 -17.05
C GLU A 191 5.83 -6.65 -16.03
N ALA A 192 5.06 -7.71 -16.31
CA ALA A 192 5.01 -8.89 -15.45
C ALA A 192 6.34 -9.66 -15.41
N ILE A 193 7.06 -9.76 -16.54
CA ILE A 193 8.40 -10.37 -16.59
C ILE A 193 9.37 -9.56 -15.73
N ASP A 194 9.44 -8.25 -15.96
CA ASP A 194 10.34 -7.34 -15.23
C ASP A 194 10.08 -7.38 -13.73
N HIS A 195 8.81 -7.35 -13.34
CA HIS A 195 8.40 -7.43 -11.94
C HIS A 195 8.79 -8.78 -11.31
N LEU A 196 8.51 -9.90 -11.99
CA LEU A 196 8.87 -11.23 -11.49
C LEU A 196 10.38 -11.46 -11.40
N LEU A 197 11.17 -10.87 -12.31
CA LEU A 197 12.63 -10.88 -12.23
C LEU A 197 13.13 -10.05 -11.04
N ALA A 198 12.52 -8.88 -10.79
CA ALA A 198 12.90 -7.99 -9.69
C ALA A 198 12.64 -8.60 -8.30
N ILE A 199 11.50 -9.28 -8.12
CA ILE A 199 11.17 -9.97 -6.85
C ILE A 199 11.81 -11.37 -6.74
N GLY A 200 12.43 -11.85 -7.83
CA GLY A 200 13.06 -13.16 -7.90
C GLY A 200 12.07 -14.34 -7.99
N GLY A 201 10.84 -14.12 -8.47
CA GLY A 201 9.89 -15.20 -8.77
C GLY A 201 10.19 -15.93 -10.08
N LEU A 202 10.89 -15.27 -11.00
CA LEU A 202 11.35 -15.81 -12.28
C LEU A 202 12.87 -15.70 -12.38
N ILE A 203 13.52 -16.69 -12.99
CA ILE A 203 14.95 -16.66 -13.30
C ILE A 203 15.14 -16.80 -14.80
N GLU A 204 15.96 -15.92 -15.38
CA GLU A 204 16.51 -16.08 -16.72
C GLU A 204 17.80 -16.91 -16.66
N ILE A 205 17.84 -18.04 -17.37
CA ILE A 205 18.99 -18.96 -17.39
C ILE A 205 19.90 -18.70 -18.59
N ASP A 206 19.31 -18.31 -19.72
CA ASP A 206 19.95 -18.04 -21.00
C ASP A 206 19.11 -17.01 -21.77
N ASP A 207 19.63 -16.49 -22.89
CA ASP A 207 18.94 -15.48 -23.70
C ASP A 207 17.50 -15.94 -24.02
N ASP A 208 16.50 -15.15 -23.61
CA ASP A 208 15.06 -15.40 -23.79
C ASP A 208 14.54 -16.71 -23.16
N CYS A 209 15.23 -17.28 -22.16
CA CYS A 209 14.91 -18.57 -21.54
C CYS A 209 14.68 -18.46 -20.02
N PHE A 210 13.47 -18.77 -19.57
CA PHE A 210 13.02 -18.53 -18.20
C PHE A 210 12.55 -19.79 -17.47
N ILE A 211 12.74 -19.81 -16.15
CA ILE A 211 12.16 -20.80 -15.23
C ILE A 211 11.51 -20.12 -14.03
N ALA A 212 10.44 -20.72 -13.50
CA ALA A 212 9.84 -20.30 -12.24
C ALA A 212 10.62 -20.88 -11.05
N ILE A 213 10.81 -20.09 -10.00
CA ILE A 213 11.30 -20.61 -8.72
C ILE A 213 10.11 -21.21 -7.97
N ALA A 214 10.11 -22.53 -7.82
CA ALA A 214 9.17 -23.26 -6.97
C ALA A 214 9.67 -23.34 -5.51
#